data_AF-A0A1G2ZBX1-F1
#
_entry.id   AF-A0A1G2ZBX1-F1
#
_cell.length_a   1.000
_cell.length_b   1.000
_cell.length_c   1.000
_cell.angle_alpha   90.00
_cell.angle_beta   90.00
_cell.angle_gamma   90.00
#
_symmetry.space_group_name_H-M   'P 1'
#
loop_
_entity.id
_entity.type
_entity.pdbx_description
1 polymer ?
#
loop_
_entity_poly.entity_id
_entity_poly.type
_entity_poly.pdbx_seq_one_letter_code
_entity_poly.pdbx_strand_id
1 'polypeptide(L)'
;MGNYCSVLNDSSEIIVNLRKTPGFVNNSASQEARSSVYDLPYNKTGKDARPVQKKTARNGVEEKTDNQVADLEEVNRFLRKASTVAAQLIEECNPIEQANLAFEFENNLQVLWKHKNVRENNWGDLLNITQAVLAQVEFELLSKPQKVCIKTIVDGYLRKPGITDMDMEKALEVFSNAGFDPWCGISGKP
;
A
#
# COMPACT_ATOMS: atom_id res chain seq x y z
N MET A 1 13.57 24.60 -48.92
CA MET A 1 13.92 25.55 -47.84
C MET A 1 14.22 24.73 -46.60
N GLY A 2 15.49 24.62 -46.25
CA GLY A 2 15.98 23.72 -45.22
C GLY A 2 16.02 24.38 -43.84
N ASN A 3 15.48 23.70 -42.84
CA ASN A 3 15.71 24.04 -41.43
C ASN A 3 16.82 23.12 -40.90
N TYR A 4 17.98 23.72 -40.66
CA TYR A 4 19.12 23.11 -40.02
C TYR A 4 18.85 23.01 -38.52
N CYS A 5 18.85 21.79 -37.97
CA CYS A 5 18.88 21.55 -36.54
C CYS A 5 20.35 21.52 -36.11
N SER A 6 20.80 22.56 -35.40
CA SER A 6 22.16 22.67 -34.89
C SER A 6 22.36 21.73 -33.71
N VAL A 7 23.25 20.76 -33.88
CA VAL A 7 23.87 19.96 -32.81
C VAL A 7 25.04 20.76 -32.25
N LEU A 8 25.05 20.99 -30.93
CA LEU A 8 26.26 21.39 -30.21
C LEU A 8 26.40 20.51 -28.95
N ASN A 9 27.52 19.78 -28.94
CA ASN A 9 28.10 19.08 -27.80
C ASN A 9 28.74 20.07 -26.83
N ASP A 10 28.67 19.78 -25.52
CA ASP A 10 29.78 19.97 -24.55
C ASP A 10 29.37 19.22 -23.26
N SER A 11 29.91 18.03 -22.96
CA SER A 11 31.24 17.77 -22.40
C SER A 11 31.54 18.59 -21.13
N SER A 12 31.01 18.14 -19.99
CA SER A 12 31.68 18.33 -18.70
C SER A 12 31.48 17.12 -17.81
N GLU A 13 32.45 16.21 -17.88
CA GLU A 13 32.72 15.23 -16.84
C GLU A 13 33.07 15.99 -15.55
N ILE A 14 32.28 15.83 -14.50
CA ILE A 14 32.68 16.21 -13.14
C ILE A 14 32.95 14.91 -12.38
N ILE A 15 34.22 14.52 -12.39
CA ILE A 15 34.78 13.54 -11.46
C ILE A 15 35.17 14.31 -10.19
N VAL A 16 34.47 14.07 -9.08
CA VAL A 16 34.96 14.43 -7.74
C VAL A 16 35.04 13.16 -6.90
N ASN A 17 36.27 12.72 -6.64
CA ASN A 17 36.61 11.59 -5.80
C ASN A 17 36.51 11.94 -4.29
N LEU A 18 35.70 11.14 -3.57
CA LEU A 18 36.00 10.47 -2.29
C LEU A 18 37.04 11.09 -1.31
N ARG A 19 36.61 11.42 -0.08
CA ARG A 19 37.00 10.71 1.19
C ARG A 19 36.62 11.47 2.49
N LYS A 20 36.21 10.67 3.49
CA LYS A 20 36.28 10.86 4.97
C LYS A 20 35.29 11.87 5.58
N THR A 21 34.52 11.60 6.65
CA THR A 21 34.69 10.72 7.84
C THR A 21 33.34 10.29 8.42
N PRO A 22 33.19 9.10 9.03
CA PRO A 22 32.08 8.82 9.94
C PRO A 22 32.29 9.58 11.25
N GLY A 23 31.51 10.65 11.45
CA GLY A 23 31.41 11.30 12.75
C GLY A 23 30.67 10.38 13.71
N PHE A 24 31.40 9.80 14.65
CA PHE A 24 30.86 9.21 15.87
C PHE A 24 30.04 10.30 16.60
N VAL A 25 28.71 10.20 16.57
CA VAL A 25 27.85 11.01 17.43
C VAL A 25 27.87 10.34 18.80
N ASN A 26 28.62 10.96 19.71
CA ASN A 26 28.66 10.57 21.11
C ASN A 26 27.26 10.73 21.73
N ASN A 27 26.85 9.66 22.42
CA ASN A 27 25.74 9.62 23.35
C ASN A 27 25.79 10.82 24.29
N SER A 28 24.96 11.83 24.05
CA SER A 28 24.67 12.86 25.04
C SER A 28 23.71 12.25 26.06
N ALA A 29 24.25 12.04 27.26
CA ALA A 29 23.53 11.77 28.48
C ALA A 29 22.46 12.84 28.74
N SER A 30 21.23 12.56 28.35
CA SER A 30 20.06 13.39 28.71
C SER A 30 18.74 12.62 28.51
N GLN A 31 18.71 11.35 28.95
CA GLN A 31 17.46 10.59 29.14
C GLN A 31 17.21 10.14 30.59
N GLU A 32 17.93 10.71 31.57
CA GLU A 32 17.61 10.56 32.99
C GLU A 32 16.74 11.73 33.47
N ALA A 33 15.50 11.83 32.99
CA ALA A 33 14.55 12.81 33.53
C ALA A 33 13.06 12.46 33.35
N ARG A 34 12.70 11.18 33.18
CA ARG A 34 11.29 10.75 33.14
C ARG A 34 11.08 9.38 33.78
N SER A 35 11.41 9.27 35.06
CA SER A 35 10.86 8.23 35.94
C SER A 35 10.89 8.71 37.38
N SER A 36 10.04 9.68 37.69
CA SER A 36 9.63 9.95 39.06
C SER A 36 8.16 10.32 39.01
N VAL A 37 7.44 10.01 40.08
CA VAL A 37 5.98 10.08 40.24
C VAL A 37 5.27 8.81 39.75
N TYR A 38 5.33 7.76 40.58
CA TYR A 38 4.17 7.17 41.26
C TYR A 38 4.66 6.20 42.35
N ASP A 39 5.05 6.74 43.51
CA ASP A 39 5.09 5.96 44.75
C ASP A 39 3.66 5.84 45.27
N LEU A 40 2.98 4.75 44.93
CA LEU A 40 1.70 4.38 45.55
C LEU A 40 1.98 3.60 46.84
N PRO A 41 1.51 4.08 48.01
CA PRO A 41 1.66 3.33 49.25
C PRO A 41 0.77 2.10 49.23
N TYR A 42 1.39 0.92 49.26
CA TYR A 42 0.72 -0.36 49.50
C TYR A 42 0.10 -0.38 50.90
N ASN A 43 -1.21 -0.16 50.97
CA ASN A 43 -1.97 -0.50 52.17
C ASN A 43 -2.13 -2.03 52.24
N LYS A 44 -1.37 -2.63 53.16
CA LYS A 44 -1.62 -3.99 53.66
C LYS A 44 -2.98 -4.00 54.36
N THR A 45 -3.95 -4.68 53.77
CA THR A 45 -5.13 -5.15 54.50
C THR A 45 -5.44 -6.57 54.04
N GLY A 46 -5.06 -7.54 54.87
CA GLY A 46 -5.43 -8.93 54.67
C GLY A 46 -6.93 -9.13 54.93
N LYS A 47 -7.56 -9.96 54.10
CA LYS A 47 -8.64 -10.92 54.43
C LYS A 47 -9.11 -11.60 53.14
N ASP A 48 -8.75 -12.87 53.00
CA ASP A 48 -9.48 -13.94 52.30
C ASP A 48 -10.27 -13.59 51.02
N ALA A 49 -9.56 -13.14 49.99
CA ALA A 49 -10.10 -13.19 48.63
C ALA A 49 -9.77 -14.56 48.02
N ARG A 50 -10.75 -15.48 48.04
CA ARG A 50 -10.67 -16.73 47.27
C ARG A 50 -10.36 -16.40 45.81
N PRO A 51 -9.40 -17.08 45.15
CA PRO A 51 -9.16 -16.85 43.74
C PRO A 51 -10.40 -17.24 42.96
N VAL A 52 -11.12 -16.23 42.43
CA VAL A 52 -12.16 -16.44 41.44
C VAL A 52 -11.45 -17.02 40.22
N GLN A 53 -11.56 -18.32 40.03
CA GLN A 53 -11.14 -18.99 38.81
C GLN A 53 -11.99 -18.41 37.67
N LYS A 54 -11.46 -17.37 37.03
CA LYS A 54 -11.98 -16.89 35.76
C LYS A 54 -11.77 -18.02 34.76
N LYS A 55 -12.80 -18.83 34.54
CA LYS A 55 -12.96 -19.65 33.33
C LYS A 55 -13.10 -18.69 32.16
N THR A 56 -11.99 -18.13 31.71
CA THR A 56 -11.91 -17.48 30.41
C THR A 56 -12.07 -18.61 29.39
N ALA A 57 -13.26 -18.71 28.81
CA ALA A 57 -13.47 -19.44 27.58
C ALA A 57 -12.51 -18.83 26.54
N ARG A 58 -11.36 -19.49 26.33
CA ARG A 58 -10.50 -19.23 25.19
C ARG A 58 -11.28 -19.70 23.96
N ASN A 59 -12.11 -18.81 23.42
CA ASN A 59 -12.52 -18.90 22.03
C ASN A 59 -11.23 -19.04 21.22
N GLY A 60 -11.12 -20.13 20.45
CA GLY A 60 -9.92 -20.50 19.71
C GLY A 60 -9.52 -19.43 18.72
N VAL A 61 -8.74 -18.45 19.17
CA VAL A 61 -7.96 -17.60 18.29
C VAL A 61 -6.83 -18.51 17.84
N GLU A 62 -6.93 -19.03 16.62
CA GLU A 62 -5.81 -19.68 15.95
C GLU A 62 -4.65 -18.69 15.99
N GLU A 63 -3.59 -19.04 16.72
CA GLU A 63 -2.37 -18.24 16.78
C GLU A 63 -1.78 -18.22 15.38
N LYS A 64 -1.86 -17.06 14.72
CA LYS A 64 -1.21 -16.85 13.43
C LYS A 64 0.29 -17.09 13.62
N THR A 65 0.88 -17.85 12.70
CA THR A 65 2.33 -18.06 12.70
C THR A 65 3.06 -16.73 12.43
N ASP A 66 4.27 -16.57 12.96
CA ASP A 66 5.07 -15.35 12.76
C ASP A 66 5.21 -14.97 11.28
N ASN A 67 5.31 -15.97 10.39
CA ASN A 67 5.35 -15.78 8.95
C ASN A 67 4.05 -15.16 8.38
N GLN A 68 2.88 -15.61 8.85
CA GLN A 68 1.60 -15.04 8.42
C GLN A 68 1.43 -13.59 8.89
N VAL A 69 1.98 -13.25 10.05
CA VAL A 69 1.98 -11.85 10.54
C VAL A 69 2.86 -10.98 9.66
N ALA A 70 4.06 -11.46 9.31
CA ALA A 70 4.98 -10.76 8.42
C ALA A 70 4.38 -10.54 7.01
N ASP A 71 3.78 -11.58 6.43
CA ASP A 71 3.12 -11.50 5.13
C ASP A 71 1.97 -10.47 5.12
N LEU A 72 1.16 -10.45 6.19
CA LEU A 72 0.05 -9.51 6.33
C LEU A 72 0.55 -8.07 6.53
N GLU A 73 1.65 -7.87 7.25
CA GLU A 73 2.29 -6.57 7.37
C GLU A 73 2.84 -6.08 6.03
N GLU A 74 3.44 -6.97 5.24
CA GLU A 74 3.92 -6.67 3.89
C GLU A 74 2.77 -6.25 2.95
N VAL A 75 1.66 -6.99 2.94
CA VAL A 75 0.44 -6.62 2.20
C VAL A 75 -0.03 -5.22 2.61
N ASN A 76 -0.12 -4.94 3.90
CA ASN A 76 -0.56 -3.64 4.40
C ASN A 76 0.39 -2.50 4.00
N ARG A 77 1.70 -2.75 4.00
CA ARG A 77 2.71 -1.79 3.56
C ARG A 77 2.53 -1.44 2.08
N PHE A 78 2.35 -2.44 1.21
CA PHE A 78 2.14 -2.22 -0.22
C PHE A 78 0.78 -1.60 -0.55
N LEU A 79 -0.27 -1.95 0.19
CA LEU A 79 -1.58 -1.26 0.06
C LEU A 79 -1.49 0.23 0.40
N ARG A 80 -0.70 0.61 1.41
CA ARG A 80 -0.46 2.03 1.74
C ARG A 80 0.31 2.72 0.62
N LYS A 81 1.36 2.10 0.08
CA LYS A 81 2.12 2.64 -1.06
C LYS A 81 1.23 2.83 -2.28
N ALA A 82 0.48 1.80 -2.67
CA ALA A 82 -0.47 1.84 -3.78
C ALA A 82 -1.50 2.97 -3.60
N SER A 83 -2.03 3.16 -2.38
CA SER A 83 -2.94 4.26 -2.04
C SER A 83 -2.28 5.63 -2.22
N THR A 84 -1.04 5.81 -1.72
CA THR A 84 -0.29 7.06 -1.88
C THR A 84 -0.04 7.38 -3.35
N VAL A 85 0.43 6.41 -4.14
CA VAL A 85 0.68 6.58 -5.58
C VAL A 85 -0.61 6.90 -6.33
N ALA A 86 -1.71 6.20 -6.03
CA ALA A 86 -3.02 6.48 -6.62
C ALA A 86 -3.53 7.89 -6.29
N ALA A 87 -3.21 8.42 -5.10
CA ALA A 87 -3.53 9.81 -4.74
C ALA A 87 -2.70 10.81 -5.55
N GLN A 88 -1.40 10.56 -5.72
CA GLN A 88 -0.52 11.40 -6.55
C GLN A 88 -0.97 11.40 -8.01
N LEU A 89 -1.39 10.24 -8.52
CA LEU A 89 -1.86 10.07 -9.90
C LEU A 89 -3.06 10.97 -10.24
N ILE A 90 -3.95 11.26 -9.28
CA ILE A 90 -5.12 12.14 -9.49
C ILE A 90 -4.70 13.59 -9.74
N GLU A 91 -3.67 14.05 -9.04
CA GLU A 91 -3.21 15.44 -9.09
C GLU A 91 -2.28 15.70 -10.29
N GLU A 92 -1.63 14.65 -10.80
CA GLU A 92 -0.68 14.78 -11.90
C GLU A 92 -1.37 15.04 -13.25
N CYS A 93 -0.86 16.02 -13.99
CA CYS A 93 -1.33 16.42 -15.31
C CYS A 93 -0.30 16.14 -16.41
N ASN A 94 0.97 15.99 -16.06
CA ASN A 94 2.03 15.68 -17.01
C ASN A 94 1.91 14.21 -17.45
N PRO A 95 1.78 13.93 -18.77
CA PRO A 95 1.60 12.56 -19.26
C PRO A 95 2.76 11.61 -18.91
N ILE A 96 4.00 12.11 -18.87
CA ILE A 96 5.18 11.31 -18.57
C ILE A 96 5.18 10.92 -17.08
N GLU A 97 4.98 11.89 -16.19
CA GLU A 97 4.93 11.62 -14.75
C GLU A 97 3.71 10.77 -14.38
N GLN A 98 2.58 10.98 -15.07
CA GLN A 98 1.40 10.13 -14.94
C GLN A 98 1.70 8.67 -15.31
N ALA A 99 2.40 8.43 -16.42
CA ALA A 99 2.81 7.09 -16.80
C ALA A 99 3.77 6.47 -15.77
N ASN A 100 4.76 7.23 -15.29
CA ASN A 100 5.68 6.78 -14.23
C ASN A 100 4.93 6.35 -12.96
N LEU A 101 4.00 7.17 -12.48
CA LEU A 101 3.18 6.87 -11.30
C LEU A 101 2.28 5.66 -11.55
N ALA A 102 1.70 5.52 -12.74
CA ALA A 102 0.88 4.37 -13.09
C ALA A 102 1.69 3.06 -13.14
N PHE A 103 2.93 3.09 -13.68
CA PHE A 103 3.84 1.94 -13.60
C PHE A 103 4.26 1.61 -12.17
N GLU A 104 4.53 2.62 -11.33
CA GLU A 104 4.79 2.39 -9.91
C GLU A 104 3.58 1.74 -9.23
N PHE A 105 2.38 2.22 -9.55
CA PHE A 105 1.14 1.65 -9.05
C PHE A 105 0.98 0.18 -9.46
N GLU A 106 1.16 -0.13 -10.75
CA GLU A 106 1.11 -1.50 -11.28
C GLU A 106 2.13 -2.41 -10.60
N ASN A 107 3.37 -1.94 -10.42
CA ASN A 107 4.42 -2.68 -9.70
C ASN A 107 3.98 -3.03 -8.26
N ASN A 108 3.33 -2.09 -7.56
CA ASN A 108 2.78 -2.37 -6.23
C ASN A 108 1.69 -3.45 -6.29
N LEU A 109 0.82 -3.44 -7.30
CA LEU A 109 -0.20 -4.50 -7.49
C LEU A 109 0.44 -5.86 -7.78
N GLN A 110 1.50 -5.90 -8.60
CA GLN A 110 2.23 -7.15 -8.88
C GLN A 110 2.85 -7.74 -7.61
N VAL A 111 3.36 -6.90 -6.71
CA VAL A 111 3.84 -7.38 -5.41
C VAL A 111 2.67 -7.91 -4.57
N LEU A 112 1.56 -7.17 -4.48
CA LEU A 112 0.36 -7.64 -3.77
C LEU A 112 -0.14 -9.00 -4.29
N TRP A 113 -0.04 -9.24 -5.60
CA TRP A 113 -0.47 -10.49 -6.22
C TRP A 113 0.35 -11.69 -5.76
N LYS A 114 1.65 -11.50 -5.47
CA LYS A 114 2.49 -12.56 -4.88
C LYS A 114 1.97 -13.02 -3.51
N HIS A 115 1.24 -12.15 -2.82
CA HIS A 115 0.63 -12.40 -1.51
C HIS A 115 -0.90 -12.60 -1.59
N LYS A 116 -1.46 -12.95 -2.76
CA LYS A 116 -2.91 -13.13 -2.95
C LYS A 116 -3.59 -14.10 -1.97
N ASN A 117 -2.87 -15.12 -1.52
CA ASN A 117 -3.41 -16.15 -0.62
C ASN A 117 -3.38 -15.75 0.86
N VAL A 118 -2.83 -14.58 1.21
CA VAL A 118 -2.78 -14.07 2.60
C VAL A 118 -4.17 -13.61 3.07
N ARG A 119 -5.07 -13.35 2.13
CA ARG A 119 -6.41 -12.82 2.33
C ARG A 119 -7.46 -13.71 1.66
N GLU A 120 -8.73 -13.33 1.82
CA GLU A 120 -9.88 -14.00 1.21
C GLU A 120 -9.80 -14.04 -0.32
N ASN A 121 -10.39 -15.06 -0.96
CA ASN A 121 -10.33 -15.25 -2.42
C ASN A 121 -10.84 -14.03 -3.20
N ASN A 122 -11.94 -13.43 -2.75
CA ASN A 122 -12.51 -12.21 -3.35
C ASN A 122 -11.49 -11.06 -3.41
N TRP A 123 -10.55 -10.97 -2.46
CA TRP A 123 -9.48 -9.99 -2.50
C TRP A 123 -8.49 -10.26 -3.62
N GLY A 124 -8.11 -11.53 -3.81
CA GLY A 124 -7.31 -11.97 -4.94
C GLY A 124 -8.01 -11.68 -6.27
N ASP A 125 -9.29 -12.03 -6.38
CA ASP A 125 -10.06 -11.81 -7.61
C ASP A 125 -10.19 -10.33 -7.97
N LEU A 126 -10.47 -9.46 -6.98
CA LEU A 126 -10.51 -8.02 -7.20
C LEU A 126 -9.16 -7.46 -7.64
N LEU A 127 -8.07 -7.95 -7.05
CA LEU A 127 -6.72 -7.55 -7.43
C LEU A 127 -6.42 -7.94 -8.87
N ASN A 128 -6.80 -9.16 -9.28
CA ASN A 128 -6.65 -9.65 -10.65
C ASN A 128 -7.46 -8.80 -11.64
N ILE A 129 -8.72 -8.50 -11.32
CA ILE A 129 -9.59 -7.63 -12.14
C ILE A 129 -8.95 -6.25 -12.29
N THR A 130 -8.44 -5.68 -11.19
CA THR A 130 -7.79 -4.36 -11.21
C THR A 130 -6.59 -4.35 -12.15
N GLN A 131 -5.74 -5.38 -12.11
CA GLN A 131 -4.60 -5.51 -13.03
C GLN A 131 -5.05 -5.68 -14.48
N ALA A 132 -6.07 -6.50 -14.73
CA ALA A 132 -6.61 -6.73 -16.07
C ALA A 132 -7.24 -5.47 -16.69
N VAL A 133 -7.90 -4.63 -15.87
CA VAL A 133 -8.44 -3.34 -16.31
C VAL A 133 -7.31 -2.38 -16.68
N LEU A 134 -6.26 -2.31 -15.86
CA LEU A 134 -5.13 -1.40 -16.11
C LEU A 134 -4.30 -1.79 -17.33
N ALA A 135 -4.21 -3.08 -17.65
CA ALA A 135 -3.52 -3.56 -18.84
C ALA A 135 -4.19 -3.12 -20.17
N GLN A 136 -5.44 -2.66 -20.12
CA GLN A 136 -6.19 -2.23 -21.31
C GLN A 136 -5.99 -0.75 -21.65
N VAL A 137 -5.36 0.04 -20.78
CA VAL A 137 -5.27 1.49 -20.91
C VAL A 137 -3.84 1.96 -21.08
N GLU A 138 -3.65 2.93 -21.96
CA GLU A 138 -2.40 3.68 -22.06
C GLU A 138 -2.31 4.64 -20.89
N PHE A 139 -1.26 4.48 -20.06
CA PHE A 139 -1.15 5.22 -18.82
C PHE A 139 -0.96 6.72 -19.02
N GLU A 140 -0.46 7.19 -20.17
CA GLU A 140 -0.40 8.62 -20.50
C GLU A 140 -1.79 9.25 -20.71
N LEU A 141 -2.80 8.44 -21.02
CA LEU A 141 -4.13 8.90 -21.44
C LEU A 141 -5.23 8.72 -20.37
N LEU A 142 -4.85 8.33 -19.14
CA LEU A 142 -5.82 8.17 -18.05
C LEU A 142 -6.59 9.46 -17.78
N SER A 143 -7.90 9.38 -17.96
CA SER A 143 -8.81 10.47 -17.64
C SER A 143 -8.95 10.68 -16.13
N LYS A 144 -9.37 11.88 -15.71
CA LYS A 144 -9.60 12.18 -14.29
C LYS A 144 -10.58 11.19 -13.60
N PRO A 145 -11.72 10.81 -14.20
CA PRO A 145 -12.60 9.79 -13.61
C PRO A 145 -11.91 8.44 -13.40
N GLN A 146 -11.08 7.99 -14.34
CA GLN A 146 -10.31 6.75 -14.24
C GLN A 146 -9.29 6.81 -13.10
N LYS A 147 -8.57 7.92 -12.95
CA LYS A 147 -7.63 8.14 -11.82
C LYS A 147 -8.34 8.07 -10.46
N VAL A 148 -9.51 8.71 -10.35
CA VAL A 148 -10.35 8.68 -9.14
C VAL A 148 -10.86 7.26 -8.86
N CYS A 149 -11.26 6.52 -9.91
CA CYS A 149 -11.67 5.12 -9.80
C CYS A 149 -10.54 4.26 -9.21
N ILE A 150 -9.32 4.36 -9.72
CA ILE A 150 -8.17 3.60 -9.22
C ILE A 150 -7.98 3.82 -7.72
N LYS A 151 -7.97 5.08 -7.27
CA LYS A 151 -7.87 5.40 -5.84
C LYS A 151 -9.04 4.84 -5.04
N THR A 152 -10.26 4.93 -5.58
CA THR A 152 -11.47 4.43 -4.92
C THR A 152 -11.43 2.92 -4.74
N ILE A 153 -10.94 2.17 -5.72
CA ILE A 153 -10.77 0.71 -5.64
C ILE A 153 -9.76 0.35 -4.53
N VAL A 154 -8.62 1.03 -4.50
CA VAL A 154 -7.58 0.75 -3.50
C VAL A 154 -8.04 1.07 -2.08
N ASP A 155 -8.55 2.29 -1.86
CA ASP A 155 -8.91 2.76 -0.53
C ASP A 155 -10.24 2.19 -0.04
N GLY A 156 -11.22 2.04 -0.92
CA GLY A 156 -12.57 1.60 -0.58
C GLY A 156 -12.73 0.08 -0.51
N TYR A 157 -11.99 -0.67 -1.32
CA TYR A 157 -12.21 -2.11 -1.48
C TYR A 157 -10.97 -2.93 -1.10
N LEU A 158 -9.81 -2.73 -1.74
CA LEU A 158 -8.62 -3.55 -1.48
C LEU A 158 -8.08 -3.38 -0.04
N ARG A 159 -8.23 -2.19 0.55
CA ARG A 159 -7.85 -1.91 1.95
C ARG A 159 -8.89 -2.29 2.99
N LYS A 160 -10.11 -2.65 2.57
CA LYS A 160 -11.16 -3.09 3.49
C LYS A 160 -10.70 -4.38 4.19
N PRO A 161 -11.01 -4.61 5.47
CA PRO A 161 -10.59 -5.84 6.19
C PRO A 161 -11.17 -7.15 5.62
N GLY A 162 -12.27 -7.07 4.88
CA GLY A 162 -12.92 -8.20 4.23
C GLY A 162 -13.79 -7.75 3.06
N ILE A 163 -13.74 -8.49 1.95
CA ILE A 163 -14.46 -8.21 0.71
C ILE A 163 -15.58 -9.25 0.53
N THR A 164 -16.82 -8.78 0.57
CA THR A 164 -18.02 -9.59 0.30
C THR A 164 -18.36 -9.59 -1.19
N ASP A 165 -19.25 -10.49 -1.62
CA ASP A 165 -19.69 -10.55 -3.02
C ASP A 165 -20.39 -9.24 -3.46
N MET A 166 -21.15 -8.61 -2.56
CA MET A 166 -21.73 -7.29 -2.82
C MET A 166 -20.66 -6.19 -2.96
N ASP A 167 -19.53 -6.30 -2.27
CA ASP A 167 -18.42 -5.37 -2.47
C ASP A 167 -17.76 -5.57 -3.84
N MET A 168 -17.67 -6.82 -4.32
CA MET A 168 -17.18 -7.12 -5.67
C MET A 168 -18.08 -6.49 -6.75
N GLU A 169 -19.40 -6.65 -6.64
CA GLU A 169 -20.36 -6.04 -7.57
C GLU A 169 -20.21 -4.52 -7.62
N LYS A 170 -20.14 -3.88 -6.44
CA LYS A 170 -19.94 -2.42 -6.36
C LYS A 170 -18.59 -1.97 -6.91
N ALA A 171 -17.53 -2.75 -6.71
CA ALA A 171 -16.22 -2.44 -7.29
C ALA A 171 -16.27 -2.50 -8.82
N LEU A 172 -16.98 -3.48 -9.39
CA LEU A 172 -17.20 -3.59 -10.84
C LEU A 172 -18.02 -2.41 -11.38
N GLU A 173 -19.09 -2.00 -10.67
CA GLU A 173 -19.84 -0.79 -11.02
C GLU A 173 -18.95 0.46 -11.02
N VAL A 174 -18.05 0.60 -10.04
CA VAL A 174 -17.10 1.71 -9.97
C VAL A 174 -16.17 1.73 -11.19
N PHE A 175 -15.66 0.57 -11.63
CA PHE A 175 -14.90 0.46 -12.88
C PHE A 175 -15.72 0.88 -14.10
N SER A 176 -16.92 0.32 -14.27
CA SER A 176 -17.79 0.62 -15.41
C SER A 176 -18.17 2.10 -15.47
N ASN A 177 -18.50 2.72 -14.33
CA ASN A 177 -18.83 4.15 -14.25
C ASN A 177 -17.65 5.06 -14.63
N ALA A 178 -16.42 4.59 -14.47
CA ALA A 178 -15.22 5.30 -14.88
C ALA A 178 -14.82 5.03 -16.34
N GLY A 179 -15.60 4.23 -17.08
CA GLY A 179 -15.34 3.88 -18.48
C GLY A 179 -14.35 2.74 -18.67
N PHE A 180 -14.05 1.97 -17.62
CA PHE A 180 -13.29 0.74 -17.74
C PHE A 180 -14.19 -0.45 -18.07
N ASP A 181 -13.67 -1.42 -18.83
CA ASP A 181 -14.32 -2.70 -19.06
C ASP A 181 -13.63 -3.82 -18.23
N PRO A 182 -14.21 -4.20 -17.07
CA PRO A 182 -13.65 -5.27 -16.24
C PRO A 182 -13.79 -6.67 -16.86
N TRP A 183 -14.57 -6.83 -17.93
CA TRP A 183 -14.85 -8.12 -18.58
C TRP A 183 -14.09 -8.32 -19.89
N CYS A 184 -13.37 -7.30 -20.37
CA CYS A 184 -12.77 -7.28 -21.70
C CYS A 184 -11.85 -8.50 -21.96
N GLY A 185 -11.17 -9.01 -20.94
CA GLY A 185 -10.30 -10.21 -21.04
C GLY A 185 -10.99 -11.57 -20.91
N ILE A 186 -12.24 -11.62 -20.45
CA ILE A 186 -12.98 -12.89 -20.20
C ILE A 186 -13.96 -13.18 -21.35
N SER A 187 -14.44 -12.14 -22.04
CA SER A 187 -15.50 -12.26 -23.04
C SER A 187 -15.10 -12.98 -24.33
N GLY A 188 -13.81 -13.31 -24.51
CA GLY A 188 -13.31 -14.12 -25.63
C GLY A 188 -13.54 -13.52 -27.01
N LYS A 189 -13.91 -12.23 -27.09
CA LYS A 189 -14.04 -11.52 -28.36
C LYS A 189 -12.75 -10.73 -28.62
N PRO A 190 -12.03 -11.06 -29.71
CA PRO A 190 -10.86 -10.31 -30.15
C PRO A 190 -11.22 -8.90 -30.62
#